data_AF-A0A350UYB3-F1
#
_entry.id   AF-A0A350UYB3-F1
#
_cell.length_a   1.000
_cell.length_b   1.000
_cell.length_c   1.000
_cell.angle_alpha   90.00
_cell.angle_beta   90.00
_cell.angle_gamma   90.00
#
_symmetry.space_group_name_H-M   'P 1'
#
loop_
_entity.id
_entity.type
_entity.pdbx_description
1 polymer ?
#
loop_
_entity_poly.entity_id
_entity_poly.type
_entity_poly.pdbx_seq_one_letter_code
_entity_poly.pdbx_strand_id
1 'polypeptide(L)'
;MHKPRFLITIALLVTYNFFFWSEKLGANLFIFFTLGIIAMLFMNEENIKNKNVIVSMLASLYSSAMVVFVNSGYSKFAAFVCFMIFTGYIHQPQLQTVYNAVLTTFSSFVIFPYNIYIELKYFASKFRA
;
A
#
# COMPACT_ATOMS: atom_id res chain seq x y z
N MET A 1 -7.97 -4.81 19.95
CA MET A 1 -7.04 -5.86 19.49
C MET A 1 -6.16 -5.24 18.40
N HIS A 2 -4.97 -4.72 18.73
CA HIS A 2 -4.07 -4.10 17.75
C HIS A 2 -3.54 -5.19 16.81
N LYS A 3 -4.14 -5.31 15.61
CA LYS A 3 -3.59 -6.15 14.53
C LYS A 3 -2.17 -5.62 14.25
N PRO A 4 -1.10 -6.43 14.23
CA PRO A 4 0.27 -5.96 14.02
C PRO A 4 0.46 -5.59 12.54
N ARG A 5 -0.10 -4.44 12.19
CA ARG A 5 -0.19 -3.85 10.86
C ARG A 5 1.17 -3.77 10.17
N PHE A 6 2.22 -3.51 10.94
CA PHE A 6 3.61 -3.37 10.50
C PHE A 6 4.28 -4.68 10.09
N LEU A 7 4.01 -5.78 10.80
CA LEU A 7 4.63 -7.08 10.52
C LEU A 7 4.20 -7.60 9.14
N ILE A 8 2.96 -7.31 8.73
CA ILE A 8 2.42 -7.69 7.43
C ILE A 8 3.17 -6.95 6.31
N THR A 9 3.39 -5.64 6.45
CA THR A 9 4.08 -4.84 5.43
C THR A 9 5.54 -5.25 5.28
N ILE A 10 6.23 -5.53 6.38
CA ILE A 10 7.62 -6.03 6.34
C ILE A 10 7.67 -7.43 5.74
N ALA A 11 6.78 -8.34 6.14
CA ALA A 11 6.73 -9.68 5.59
C ALA A 11 6.51 -9.65 4.07
N LEU A 12 5.61 -8.77 3.59
CA LEU A 12 5.41 -8.55 2.16
C LEU A 12 6.70 -8.08 1.46
N LEU A 13 7.40 -7.12 2.04
CA LEU A 13 8.59 -6.52 1.44
C LEU A 13 9.76 -7.52 1.36
N VAL A 14 9.92 -8.36 2.40
CA VAL A 14 10.90 -9.46 2.41
C VAL A 14 10.52 -10.54 1.41
N THR A 15 9.25 -10.94 1.36
CA THR A 15 8.74 -11.93 0.38
C THR A 15 8.95 -11.43 -1.04
N TYR A 16 8.70 -10.14 -1.30
CA TYR A 16 8.93 -9.52 -2.59
C TYR A 16 10.41 -9.58 -3.00
N ASN A 17 11.32 -9.23 -2.10
CA ASN A 17 12.75 -9.26 -2.38
C ASN A 17 13.24 -10.70 -2.66
N PHE A 18 12.77 -11.68 -1.90
CA PHE A 18 13.25 -13.06 -1.99
C PHE A 18 12.72 -13.80 -3.23
N PHE A 19 11.46 -13.60 -3.62
CA PHE A 19 10.84 -14.35 -4.72
C PHE A 19 11.07 -13.72 -6.10
N PHE A 20 11.35 -12.41 -6.18
CA PHE A 20 11.25 -11.68 -7.44
C PHE A 20 12.54 -10.95 -7.87
N TRP A 21 13.66 -11.15 -7.18
CA TRP A 21 14.93 -10.47 -7.46
C TRP A 21 15.42 -10.58 -8.92
N SER A 22 15.12 -11.68 -9.62
CA SER A 22 15.58 -11.93 -11.00
C SER A 22 14.54 -11.72 -12.10
N GLU A 23 13.32 -11.35 -11.75
CA GLU A 23 12.21 -11.22 -12.71
C GLU A 23 12.12 -9.83 -13.35
N LYS A 24 11.45 -9.74 -14.51
CA LYS A 24 11.22 -8.45 -15.18
C LYS A 24 10.47 -7.52 -14.23
N LEU A 25 11.01 -6.32 -14.03
CA LEU A 25 10.49 -5.30 -13.09
C LEU A 25 8.98 -5.04 -13.23
N GLY A 26 8.39 -5.23 -14.43
CA GLY A 26 6.95 -5.09 -14.64
C GLY A 26 6.08 -6.15 -13.95
N ALA A 27 6.41 -7.44 -14.07
CA ALA A 27 5.66 -8.52 -13.41
C ALA A 27 5.77 -8.40 -11.89
N ASN A 28 6.96 -8.04 -11.40
CA ASN A 28 7.21 -7.81 -9.98
C ASN A 28 6.36 -6.68 -9.43
N LEU A 29 6.27 -5.57 -10.15
CA LEU A 29 5.45 -4.42 -9.73
C LEU A 29 3.97 -4.79 -9.60
N PHE A 30 3.45 -5.58 -10.55
CA PHE A 30 2.06 -6.06 -10.51
C PHE A 30 1.79 -6.92 -9.27
N ILE A 31 2.67 -7.87 -8.98
CA ILE A 31 2.53 -8.76 -7.83
C ILE A 31 2.65 -7.98 -6.53
N PHE A 32 3.62 -7.06 -6.43
CA PHE A 32 3.79 -6.20 -5.27
C PHE A 32 2.54 -5.36 -5.00
N PHE A 33 1.97 -4.73 -6.04
CA PHE A 33 0.77 -3.90 -5.88
C PHE A 33 -0.45 -4.73 -5.52
N THR A 34 -0.60 -5.91 -6.12
CA THR A 34 -1.70 -6.82 -5.81
C THR A 34 -1.63 -7.27 -4.35
N LEU A 35 -0.46 -7.72 -3.89
CA LEU A 35 -0.26 -8.11 -2.49
C LEU A 35 -0.46 -6.92 -1.54
N GLY A 36 0.06 -5.74 -1.90
CA GLY A 36 -0.10 -4.52 -1.10
C GLY A 36 -1.56 -4.07 -0.97
N ILE A 37 -2.34 -4.16 -2.06
CA ILE A 37 -3.79 -3.91 -2.06
C ILE A 37 -4.48 -4.88 -1.12
N ILE A 38 -4.21 -6.19 -1.25
CA ILE A 38 -4.81 -7.22 -0.40
C ILE A 38 -4.50 -6.96 1.07
N ALA A 39 -3.24 -6.68 1.41
CA ALA A 39 -2.83 -6.37 2.78
C ALA A 39 -3.59 -5.15 3.33
N MET A 40 -3.64 -4.05 2.56
CA MET A 40 -4.35 -2.82 2.95
C MET A 40 -5.85 -3.03 3.16
N LEU A 41 -6.49 -3.88 2.35
CA LEU A 41 -7.90 -4.25 2.51
C LEU A 41 -8.14 -5.07 3.78
N PHE A 42 -7.30 -6.07 4.08
CA PHE A 42 -7.38 -6.84 5.33
C PHE A 42 -7.15 -5.99 6.58
N MET A 43 -6.35 -4.91 6.47
CA MET A 43 -6.08 -3.99 7.57
C MET A 43 -7.21 -2.99 7.80
N ASN A 44 -8.01 -2.70 6.77
CA ASN A 44 -9.06 -1.67 6.73
C ASN A 44 -10.38 -2.23 6.18
N GLU A 45 -10.80 -3.40 6.67
CA GLU A 45 -12.00 -4.12 6.20
C GLU A 45 -13.28 -3.25 6.22
N GLU A 46 -13.38 -2.33 7.17
CA GLU A 46 -14.50 -1.39 7.33
C GLU A 46 -14.63 -0.42 6.14
N ASN A 47 -13.52 -0.11 5.48
CA ASN A 47 -13.43 0.89 4.43
C ASN A 47 -13.70 0.32 3.01
N ILE A 48 -13.80 -1.01 2.89
CA ILE A 48 -13.98 -1.72 1.61
C ILE A 48 -15.32 -1.38 0.94
N LYS A 49 -16.33 -0.97 1.72
CA LYS A 49 -17.67 -0.62 1.20
C LYS A 49 -17.70 0.71 0.46
N ASN A 50 -16.65 1.51 0.54
CA ASN A 50 -16.62 2.82 -0.10
C ASN A 50 -16.34 2.69 -1.62
N LYS A 51 -17.22 3.28 -2.43
CA LYS A 51 -17.08 3.31 -3.89
C LYS A 51 -15.72 3.86 -4.34
N ASN A 52 -15.19 4.88 -3.67
CA ASN A 52 -13.89 5.48 -4.03
C ASN A 52 -12.73 4.51 -3.81
N VAL A 53 -12.79 3.69 -2.75
CA VAL A 53 -11.80 2.64 -2.47
C VAL A 53 -11.86 1.55 -3.53
N ILE A 54 -13.06 1.08 -3.90
CA ILE A 54 -13.24 0.05 -4.93
C ILE A 54 -12.74 0.54 -6.31
N VAL A 55 -13.12 1.76 -6.71
CA VAL A 55 -12.72 2.32 -8.00
C VAL A 55 -11.20 2.53 -8.06
N SER A 56 -10.60 3.08 -7.01
CA SER A 56 -9.15 3.29 -6.97
C SER A 56 -8.36 1.97 -6.87
N MET A 57 -8.91 0.96 -6.22
CA MET A 57 -8.36 -0.41 -6.21
C MET A 57 -8.32 -0.99 -7.62
N LEU A 58 -9.45 -0.98 -8.33
CA LEU A 58 -9.55 -1.49 -9.69
C LEU A 58 -8.64 -0.72 -10.66
N ALA A 59 -8.57 0.60 -10.51
CA ALA A 59 -7.65 1.43 -11.30
C ALA A 59 -6.18 1.07 -11.04
N SER A 60 -5.81 0.80 -9.79
CA SER A 60 -4.44 0.40 -9.41
C SER A 60 -4.08 -0.98 -9.95
N LEU A 61 -5.01 -1.94 -9.89
CA LEU A 61 -4.83 -3.27 -10.49
C LEU A 61 -4.71 -3.19 -12.01
N TYR A 62 -5.57 -2.43 -12.66
CA TYR A 62 -5.52 -2.23 -14.11
C TYR A 62 -4.21 -1.56 -14.54
N SER A 63 -3.81 -0.50 -13.86
CA SER A 63 -2.59 0.26 -14.19
C SER A 63 -1.35 -0.61 -13.99
N SER A 64 -1.28 -1.37 -12.89
CA SER A 64 -0.16 -2.28 -12.65
C SER A 64 -0.13 -3.47 -13.63
N ALA A 65 -1.27 -3.98 -14.08
CA ALA A 65 -1.32 -4.97 -15.16
C ALA A 65 -0.78 -4.40 -16.48
N MET A 66 -1.09 -3.13 -16.79
CA MET A 66 -0.55 -2.45 -17.98
C MET A 66 0.97 -2.27 -17.93
N VAL A 67 1.58 -2.18 -16.75
CA VAL A 67 3.05 -2.16 -16.62
C VAL A 67 3.68 -3.44 -17.14
N VAL A 68 2.99 -4.60 -17.00
CA VAL A 68 3.49 -5.89 -17.49
C VAL A 68 3.58 -5.88 -19.03
N PHE A 69 2.62 -5.26 -19.71
CA PHE A 69 2.58 -5.22 -21.18
C PHE A 69 3.44 -4.11 -21.77
N VAL A 70 3.39 -2.89 -21.22
CA VAL A 70 4.08 -1.72 -21.79
C VAL A 70 5.52 -1.61 -21.31
N ASN A 71 5.78 -1.95 -20.03
CA ASN A 71 7.08 -1.87 -19.36
C ASN A 71 7.87 -0.55 -19.59
N SER A 72 7.17 0.57 -19.80
CA SER A 72 7.80 1.90 -19.93
C SER A 72 7.91 2.61 -18.58
N GLY A 73 8.82 3.58 -18.48
CA GLY A 73 8.94 4.44 -17.31
C GLY A 73 7.64 5.18 -16.98
N TYR A 74 6.94 5.67 -18.00
CA TYR A 74 5.64 6.34 -17.85
C TYR A 74 4.55 5.43 -17.31
N SER A 75 4.50 4.17 -17.77
CA SER A 75 3.53 3.19 -17.26
C SER A 75 3.78 2.87 -15.78
N LYS A 76 5.06 2.72 -15.37
CA LYS A 76 5.44 2.51 -13.96
C LYS A 76 5.04 3.70 -13.09
N PHE A 77 5.29 4.92 -13.58
CA PHE A 77 4.90 6.15 -12.87
C PHE A 77 3.38 6.26 -12.71
N ALA A 78 2.62 6.00 -13.78
CA ALA A 78 1.16 6.02 -13.74
C ALA A 78 0.60 4.98 -12.76
N ALA A 79 1.16 3.77 -12.74
CA ALA A 79 0.79 2.74 -11.76
C ALA A 79 1.04 3.23 -10.33
N PHE A 80 2.21 3.80 -10.07
CA PHE A 80 2.55 4.33 -8.75
C PHE A 80 1.59 5.44 -8.28
N VAL A 81 1.20 6.36 -9.17
CA VAL A 81 0.20 7.39 -8.88
C VAL A 81 -1.16 6.76 -8.53
N CYS A 82 -1.63 5.77 -9.30
CA CYS A 82 -2.87 5.06 -8.98
C CYS A 82 -2.81 4.41 -7.59
N PHE A 83 -1.70 3.76 -7.26
CA PHE A 83 -1.51 3.10 -5.97
C PHE A 83 -1.47 4.08 -4.79
N MET A 84 -0.88 5.28 -4.98
CA MET A 84 -0.95 6.34 -3.97
C MET A 84 -2.39 6.81 -3.72
N ILE A 85 -3.18 6.97 -4.79
CA ILE A 85 -4.58 7.40 -4.69
C ILE A 85 -5.40 6.35 -3.93
N PHE A 86 -5.22 5.06 -4.25
CA PHE A 86 -5.83 3.96 -3.51
C PHE A 86 -5.44 3.99 -2.02
N THR A 87 -4.15 4.18 -1.73
CA THR A 87 -3.63 4.26 -0.36
C THR A 87 -4.27 5.43 0.41
N GLY A 88 -4.49 6.56 -0.24
CA GLY A 88 -5.16 7.72 0.38
C GLY A 88 -6.62 7.44 0.70
N TYR A 89 -7.38 6.89 -0.26
CA TYR A 89 -8.78 6.57 -0.05
C TYR A 89 -9.01 5.46 0.99
N ILE A 90 -8.14 4.45 1.07
CA ILE A 90 -8.33 3.35 2.02
C ILE A 90 -8.02 3.76 3.46
N HIS A 91 -7.12 4.72 3.68
CA HIS A 91 -6.84 5.27 5.01
C HIS A 91 -7.86 6.34 5.41
N GLN A 92 -8.34 7.15 4.47
CA GLN A 92 -9.31 8.21 4.70
C GLN A 92 -10.41 8.17 3.62
N PRO A 93 -11.42 7.28 3.77
CA PRO A 93 -12.48 7.13 2.78
C PRO A 93 -13.38 8.36 2.62
N GLN A 94 -13.36 9.28 3.59
CA GLN A 94 -14.15 10.52 3.57
C GLN A 94 -13.60 11.56 2.59
N LEU A 95 -12.40 11.35 2.04
CA LEU A 95 -11.84 12.23 1.04
C LEU A 95 -12.69 12.17 -0.23
N GLN A 96 -13.11 13.34 -0.71
CA GLN A 96 -13.91 13.47 -1.93
C GLN A 96 -13.07 13.75 -3.17
N THR A 97 -11.80 14.15 -3.00
CA THR A 97 -10.93 14.57 -4.11
C THR A 97 -9.64 13.76 -4.16
N VAL A 98 -9.20 13.49 -5.39
CA VAL A 98 -7.94 12.78 -5.70
C VAL A 98 -6.74 13.56 -5.15
N TYR A 99 -6.77 14.90 -5.25
CA TYR A 99 -5.71 15.77 -4.72
C TYR A 99 -5.50 15.55 -3.22
N ASN A 100 -6.58 15.49 -2.45
CA ASN A 100 -6.48 15.29 -1.01
C ASN A 100 -6.00 13.87 -0.68
N ALA A 101 -6.39 12.85 -1.47
CA ALA A 101 -5.87 11.49 -1.31
C ALA A 101 -4.34 11.42 -1.48
N VAL A 102 -3.78 12.11 -2.48
CA VAL A 102 -2.32 12.15 -2.67
C VAL A 102 -1.63 12.86 -1.50
N LEU A 103 -2.15 14.01 -1.07
CA LEU A 103 -1.61 14.75 0.08
C LEU A 103 -1.66 13.92 1.37
N THR A 104 -2.77 13.22 1.62
CA THR A 104 -2.92 12.33 2.78
C THR A 104 -1.91 11.19 2.75
N THR A 105 -1.65 10.59 1.59
CA THR A 105 -0.61 9.56 1.46
C THR A 105 0.77 10.14 1.77
N PHE A 106 1.06 11.35 1.29
CA PHE A 106 2.33 12.02 1.52
C PHE A 106 2.54 12.38 3.00
N SER A 107 1.54 12.94 3.66
CA SER A 107 1.61 13.26 5.08
C SER A 107 1.72 12.00 5.95
N SER A 108 0.98 10.94 5.59
CA SER A 108 1.07 9.65 6.26
C SER A 108 2.47 9.07 6.19
N PHE A 109 3.17 9.23 5.06
CA PHE A 109 4.55 8.78 4.90
C PHE A 109 5.53 9.49 5.85
N VAL A 110 5.33 10.80 6.08
CA VAL A 110 6.18 11.59 7.00
C VAL A 110 5.92 11.22 8.47
N ILE A 111 4.67 10.91 8.82
CA ILE A 111 4.28 10.58 10.20
C ILE A 111 4.61 9.13 10.55
N PHE A 112 4.61 8.22 9.56
CA PHE A 112 4.89 6.80 9.71
C PHE A 112 6.11 6.45 10.59
N PRO A 113 7.32 7.05 10.41
CA PRO A 113 8.49 6.70 11.24
C PRO A 113 8.29 7.00 12.73
N TYR A 114 7.53 8.05 13.07
CA TYR A 114 7.24 8.38 14.46
C TYR A 114 6.32 7.33 15.11
N ASN A 115 5.28 6.90 14.39
CA ASN A 115 4.38 5.84 14.88
C ASN A 115 5.10 4.50 15.07
N ILE A 116 6.03 4.15 14.17
CA ILE A 116 6.86 2.94 14.29
C ILE A 116 7.68 2.96 15.58
N TYR A 117 8.30 4.08 15.91
CA TYR A 117 9.12 4.20 17.11
C TYR A 117 8.29 3.92 18.38
N ILE A 118 7.06 4.41 18.43
CA ILE A 118 6.14 4.19 19.54
C ILE A 118 5.70 2.73 19.63
N GLU A 119 5.30 2.11 18.50
CA GLU A 119 4.88 0.69 18.49
C GLU A 119 6.02 -0.24 18.90
N LEU A 120 7.25 -0.01 18.41
CA LEU A 120 8.43 -0.78 18.80
C LEU A 120 8.72 -0.64 20.30
N LYS A 121 8.63 0.58 20.84
CA LYS A 121 8.83 0.82 22.28
C LYS A 121 7.78 0.11 23.13
N TYR A 122 6.53 0.10 22.68
CA TYR A 122 5.43 -0.60 23.36
C TYR A 122 5.56 -2.13 23.27
N PHE A 123 5.97 -2.65 22.11
CA PHE A 123 6.23 -4.08 21.96
C PHE A 123 7.39 -4.55 22.84
N ALA A 124 8.49 -3.77 22.88
CA ALA A 124 9.65 -4.06 23.72
C ALA A 124 9.34 -4.00 25.23
N SER A 125 8.43 -3.10 25.67
CA SER A 125 8.00 -3.07 27.08
C SER A 125 7.11 -4.25 27.43
N LYS A 126 6.23 -4.68 26.52
CA LYS A 126 5.35 -5.83 26.71
C LYS A 126 6.10 -7.16 26.77
N PHE A 127 7.23 -7.30 26.07
CA PHE A 127 8.09 -8.49 26.14
C PHE A 127 8.98 -8.54 27.38
N ARG A 128 9.08 -7.43 28.12
CA ARG A 128 9.86 -7.30 29.37
C ARG A 128 9.02 -7.51 30.64
N ALA A 129 7.70 -7.69 30.53
CA ALA A 129 6.78 -8.01 31.61
C ALA A 129 6.36 -9.48 31.54
#